data_AF-A0A970IM11-F1
#
_entry.id   AF-A0A970IM11-F1
#
_cell.length_a   1.000
_cell.length_b   1.000
_cell.length_c   1.000
_cell.angle_alpha   90.00
_cell.angle_beta   90.00
_cell.angle_gamma   90.00
#
_symmetry.space_group_name_H-M   'P 1'
#
loop_
_entity.id
_entity.type
_entity.pdbx_description
1 polymer ?
#
loop_
_entity_poly.entity_id
_entity_poly.type
_entity_poly.pdbx_seq_one_letter_code
_entity_poly.pdbx_strand_id
1 'polypeptide(L)'
;MRTRVLRITLVAVAVALLSASLLSTLLIERQVSRELRGRLDAVLAVAAAQADDVREGIAADPEGVADRIAADLSAIGQDIRITLIALDGTVLADSASDGPVLETHGARREVVDAIAT
;
A
#
# COMPACT_ATOMS: atom_id res chain seq x y z
N MET A 1 -45.07 -32.45 -5.54
CA MET A 1 -43.89 -32.75 -4.69
C MET A 1 -42.58 -32.30 -5.33
N ARG A 2 -42.28 -32.66 -6.59
CA ARG A 2 -41.06 -32.25 -7.31
C ARG A 2 -40.77 -30.73 -7.33
N THR A 3 -41.78 -29.90 -7.58
CA THR A 3 -41.64 -28.43 -7.60
C THR A 3 -41.42 -27.80 -6.23
N ARG A 4 -41.91 -28.42 -5.15
CA ARG A 4 -41.65 -27.98 -3.77
C ARG A 4 -40.21 -28.29 -3.38
N VAL A 5 -39.73 -29.49 -3.69
CA VAL A 5 -38.34 -29.87 -3.47
C VAL A 5 -37.42 -28.93 -4.25
N LEU A 6 -37.67 -28.70 -5.55
CA LEU A 6 -36.88 -27.78 -6.38
C LEU A 6 -36.78 -26.36 -5.78
N ARG A 7 -37.89 -25.81 -5.28
CA ARG A 7 -37.90 -24.47 -4.65
C ARG A 7 -37.07 -24.43 -3.37
N ILE A 8 -37.17 -25.48 -2.54
CA ILE A 8 -36.39 -25.57 -1.31
C ILE A 8 -34.89 -25.66 -1.64
N THR A 9 -34.51 -26.47 -2.62
CA THR A 9 -33.11 -26.58 -3.04
C THR A 9 -32.60 -25.26 -3.61
N LEU A 10 -33.41 -24.56 -4.43
CA LEU A 10 -33.06 -23.27 -4.99
C LEU A 10 -32.81 -22.21 -3.90
N VAL A 11 -33.69 -22.14 -2.90
CA VAL A 11 -33.53 -21.23 -1.76
C VAL A 11 -32.30 -21.60 -0.94
N ALA A 12 -32.07 -22.88 -0.67
CA ALA A 12 -30.90 -23.32 0.07
C ALA A 12 -29.59 -22.95 -0.64
N VAL A 13 -29.52 -23.15 -1.96
CA VAL A 13 -28.38 -22.74 -2.78
C VAL A 13 -28.19 -21.22 -2.75
N ALA A 14 -29.27 -20.46 -2.91
CA ALA A 14 -29.19 -19.00 -2.86
C ALA A 14 -28.66 -18.50 -1.51
N VAL A 15 -29.15 -19.06 -0.39
CA VAL A 15 -28.68 -18.70 0.95
C VAL A 15 -27.21 -19.08 1.14
N ALA A 16 -26.80 -20.25 0.69
CA ALA A 16 -25.40 -20.70 0.76
C ALA A 16 -24.46 -19.76 -0.01
N LEU A 17 -24.84 -19.36 -1.23
CA LEU A 17 -24.06 -18.44 -2.06
C LEU A 17 -23.97 -17.04 -1.43
N LEU A 18 -25.08 -16.51 -0.92
CA LEU A 18 -25.09 -15.22 -0.23
C LEU A 18 -24.22 -15.24 1.03
N SER A 19 -24.31 -16.32 1.81
CA SER A 19 -23.52 -16.49 3.04
C SER A 19 -22.03 -16.59 2.72
N ALA A 20 -21.67 -17.36 1.69
CA ALA A 20 -20.28 -17.49 1.24
C ALA A 20 -19.72 -16.14 0.73
N SER A 21 -20.50 -15.39 -0.04
CA SER A 21 -20.12 -14.07 -0.54
C SER A 21 -19.91 -13.06 0.61
N LEU A 22 -20.81 -13.04 1.58
CA LEU A 22 -20.70 -12.17 2.76
C LEU A 22 -19.50 -12.54 3.64
N LEU A 23 -19.26 -13.82 3.88
CA LEU A 23 -18.09 -14.27 4.63
C LEU A 23 -16.79 -13.94 3.90
N SER A 24 -16.76 -14.12 2.59
CA SER A 24 -15.59 -13.83 1.76
C SER A 24 -15.23 -12.35 1.83
N THR A 25 -16.19 -11.43 1.66
CA THR A 25 -15.94 -9.98 1.75
C THR A 25 -15.39 -9.57 3.12
N LEU A 26 -16.03 -10.01 4.21
CA LEU A 26 -15.59 -9.70 5.58
C LEU A 26 -14.19 -10.25 5.90
N LEU A 27 -13.86 -11.44 5.40
CA LEU A 27 -12.55 -12.06 5.62
C LEU A 27 -11.46 -11.38 4.79
N ILE A 28 -11.75 -11.08 3.51
CA ILE A 28 -10.82 -10.42 2.60
C ILE A 28 -10.45 -9.04 3.14
N GLU A 29 -11.41 -8.21 3.53
CA GLU A 29 -11.13 -6.87 4.04
C GLU A 29 -10.19 -6.91 5.26
N ARG A 30 -10.44 -7.83 6.20
CA ARG A 30 -9.63 -7.97 7.42
C ARG A 30 -8.24 -8.55 7.13
N GLN A 31 -8.13 -9.46 6.18
CA GLN A 31 -6.84 -10.07 5.83
C GLN A 31 -5.98 -9.08 5.05
N VAL A 32 -6.56 -8.43 4.03
CA VAL A 32 -5.90 -7.41 3.22
C VAL A 32 -5.43 -6.24 4.10
N SER A 33 -6.28 -5.72 4.98
CA SER A 33 -5.88 -4.60 5.86
C SER A 33 -4.74 -4.96 6.81
N ARG A 34 -4.71 -6.19 7.35
CA ARG A 34 -3.61 -6.65 8.22
C ARG A 34 -2.31 -6.78 7.46
N GLU A 35 -2.36 -7.35 6.26
CA GLU A 35 -1.21 -7.49 5.37
C GLU A 35 -0.64 -6.11 4.99
N LEU A 36 -1.48 -5.16 4.57
CA LEU A 36 -1.02 -3.80 4.24
C LEU A 36 -0.38 -3.10 5.44
N ARG A 37 -0.95 -3.25 6.64
CA ARG A 37 -0.37 -2.66 7.85
C ARG A 37 0.99 -3.28 8.16
N GLY A 38 1.13 -4.59 8.07
CA GLY A 38 2.42 -5.26 8.26
C GLY A 38 3.48 -4.81 7.26
N ARG A 39 3.08 -4.54 6.01
CA ARG A 39 3.97 -3.92 5.00
C ARG A 39 4.39 -2.52 5.38
N LEU A 40 3.44 -1.66 5.75
CA LEU A 40 3.75 -0.29 6.19
C LEU A 40 4.64 -0.26 7.44
N ASP A 41 4.42 -1.15 8.41
CA ASP A 41 5.26 -1.25 9.61
C ASP A 41 6.72 -1.61 9.25
N ALA A 42 6.93 -2.48 8.25
CA ALA A 42 8.27 -2.80 7.77
C ALA A 42 8.92 -1.62 7.03
N VAL A 43 8.16 -0.90 6.19
CA VAL A 43 8.61 0.34 5.54
C VAL A 43 9.07 1.35 6.60
N LEU A 44 8.26 1.58 7.63
CA LEU A 44 8.59 2.50 8.71
C LEU A 44 9.81 2.04 9.50
N ALA A 45 9.97 0.75 9.75
CA ALA A 45 11.14 0.20 10.44
C ALA A 45 12.44 0.41 9.64
N VAL A 46 12.41 0.16 8.32
CA VAL A 46 13.55 0.39 7.41
C VAL A 46 13.87 1.88 7.34
N ALA A 47 12.88 2.74 7.13
CA ALA A 47 13.06 4.18 7.06
C ALA A 47 13.59 4.77 8.39
N ALA A 48 13.09 4.30 9.53
CA ALA A 48 13.55 4.74 10.84
C ALA A 48 14.99 4.31 11.14
N ALA A 49 15.37 3.09 10.76
CA ALA A 49 16.74 2.58 10.92
C ALA A 49 17.78 3.40 10.13
N GLN A 50 17.35 4.02 9.03
CA GLN A 50 18.21 4.78 8.14
C GLN A 50 18.02 6.31 8.30
N ALA A 51 17.25 6.79 9.27
CA ALA A 51 16.79 8.18 9.31
C ALA A 51 17.91 9.24 9.32
N ASP A 52 19.04 8.93 9.96
CA ASP A 52 20.20 9.84 10.02
C ASP A 52 20.98 9.85 8.70
N ASP A 53 21.26 8.68 8.12
CA ASP A 53 21.93 8.53 6.81
C ASP A 53 21.05 9.03 5.64
N VAL A 54 19.74 8.85 5.74
CA VAL A 54 18.76 9.29 4.75
C VAL A 54 18.73 10.81 4.66
N ARG A 55 18.85 11.54 5.77
CA ARG A 55 18.85 13.02 5.74
C ARG A 55 20.01 13.59 4.94
N GLU A 56 21.21 13.06 5.14
CA GLU A 56 22.39 13.48 4.40
C GLU A 56 22.34 12.98 2.95
N GLY A 57 21.91 11.73 2.76
CA GLY A 57 21.75 11.10 1.44
C GLY A 57 20.73 11.80 0.54
N ILE A 58 19.59 12.27 1.09
CA ILE A 58 18.55 12.96 0.31
C ILE A 58 19.09 14.26 -0.29
N ALA A 59 19.93 15.00 0.43
CA ALA A 59 20.47 16.25 -0.09
C ALA A 59 21.46 16.04 -1.24
N ALA A 60 22.16 14.89 -1.25
CA ALA A 60 23.17 14.57 -2.26
C ALA A 60 22.61 13.80 -3.47
N ASP A 61 21.74 12.83 -3.21
CA ASP A 61 21.19 11.90 -4.21
C ASP A 61 19.82 11.35 -3.76
N PRO A 62 18.73 12.10 -3.97
CA PRO A 62 17.37 11.67 -3.63
C PRO A 62 16.97 10.36 -4.34
N GLU A 63 17.33 10.18 -5.62
CA GLU A 63 16.97 8.99 -6.41
C GLU A 63 17.64 7.75 -5.84
N GLY A 64 18.95 7.79 -5.60
CA GLY A 64 19.67 6.67 -5.00
C GLY A 64 19.19 6.31 -3.58
N VAL A 65 18.67 7.28 -2.82
CA VAL A 65 18.00 6.98 -1.53
C VAL A 65 16.69 6.22 -1.75
N ALA A 66 15.82 6.69 -2.65
CA ALA A 66 14.55 6.04 -2.93
C ALA A 66 14.75 4.60 -3.43
N ASP A 67 15.72 4.39 -4.33
CA ASP A 67 16.08 3.08 -4.87
C ASP A 67 16.65 2.14 -3.82
N ARG A 68 17.52 2.63 -2.92
CA ARG A 68 18.06 1.81 -1.82
C ARG A 68 16.97 1.33 -0.88
N ILE A 69 16.07 2.22 -0.47
CA ILE A 69 14.96 1.85 0.42
C ILE A 69 14.05 0.83 -0.28
N ALA A 70 13.74 1.03 -1.57
CA ALA A 70 12.96 0.08 -2.34
C ALA A 70 13.65 -1.30 -2.47
N ALA A 71 14.97 -1.31 -2.68
CA ALA A 71 15.77 -2.53 -2.73
C ALA A 71 15.80 -3.28 -1.39
N ASP A 72 15.97 -2.57 -0.28
CA ASP A 72 15.96 -3.16 1.07
C ASP A 72 14.60 -3.78 1.42
N LEU A 73 13.51 -3.12 1.02
CA LEU A 73 12.16 -3.65 1.16
C LEU A 73 11.94 -4.88 0.29
N SER A 74 12.42 -4.84 -0.96
CA SER A 74 12.36 -5.99 -1.87
C SER A 74 13.12 -7.19 -1.31
N ALA A 75 14.28 -6.97 -0.66
CA ALA A 75 15.07 -8.01 -0.02
C ALA A 75 14.34 -8.74 1.11
N ILE A 76 13.39 -8.09 1.79
CA ILE A 76 12.51 -8.71 2.80
C ILE A 76 11.15 -9.17 2.23
N GLY A 77 11.04 -9.26 0.89
CA GLY A 77 9.85 -9.73 0.19
C GLY A 77 8.75 -8.69 0.03
N GLN A 78 9.08 -7.40 0.19
CA GLN A 78 8.15 -6.29 0.05
C GLN A 78 8.48 -5.47 -1.20
N ASP A 79 7.79 -5.76 -2.29
CA ASP A 79 7.87 -4.96 -3.52
C ASP A 79 7.01 -3.70 -3.38
N ILE A 80 7.65 -2.59 -2.95
CA ILE A 80 6.99 -1.32 -2.63
C ILE A 80 7.72 -0.19 -3.36
N ARG A 81 6.97 0.60 -4.12
CA ARG A 81 7.44 1.85 -4.74
C ARG A 81 7.61 2.93 -3.67
N ILE A 82 8.75 3.58 -3.67
CA ILE A 82 9.10 4.66 -2.75
C ILE A 82 9.14 5.99 -3.52
N THR A 83 8.38 6.97 -3.06
CA THR A 83 8.39 8.34 -3.58
C THR A 83 8.82 9.27 -2.45
N LEU A 84 9.89 10.03 -2.66
CA LEU A 84 10.35 11.05 -1.72
C LEU A 84 9.69 12.38 -2.07
N ILE A 85 9.06 13.00 -1.06
CA ILE A 85 8.27 14.23 -1.25
C ILE A 85 8.79 15.28 -0.25
N ALA A 86 9.15 16.45 -0.77
CA ALA A 86 9.51 17.62 0.04
C ALA A 86 8.30 18.19 0.78
N LEU A 87 8.53 18.99 1.81
CA LEU A 87 7.46 19.60 2.64
C LEU A 87 6.55 20.55 1.86
N ASP A 88 6.99 21.04 0.70
CA ASP A 88 6.16 21.85 -0.21
C ASP A 88 5.32 21.00 -1.18
N GLY A 89 5.40 19.67 -1.08
CA GLY A 89 4.70 18.71 -1.93
C GLY A 89 5.42 18.36 -3.24
N THR A 90 6.62 18.90 -3.46
CA THR A 90 7.46 18.57 -4.62
C THR A 90 7.99 17.15 -4.51
N VAL A 91 7.87 16.36 -5.58
CA VAL A 91 8.45 15.02 -5.63
C VAL A 91 9.94 15.15 -5.95
N LEU A 92 10.79 14.65 -5.05
CA LEU A 92 12.25 14.71 -5.16
C LEU A 92 12.84 13.47 -5.83
N ALA A 93 12.21 12.31 -5.64
CA ALA A 93 12.62 11.05 -6.23
C ALA A 93 11.47 10.05 -6.25
N ASP A 94 11.57 9.08 -7.13
CA ASP A 94 10.64 7.98 -7.24
C ASP A 94 11.33 6.71 -7.74
N SER A 95 11.26 5.64 -6.96
CA SER A 95 11.96 4.38 -7.21
C SER A 95 11.41 3.58 -8.40
N ALA A 96 10.35 4.05 -9.06
CA ALA A 96 9.78 3.43 -10.25
C ALA A 96 9.70 4.40 -11.44
N SER A 97 10.32 5.58 -11.35
CA SER A 97 10.37 6.53 -12.46
C SER A 97 11.53 6.22 -13.41
N ASP A 98 11.21 6.04 -14.69
CA ASP A 98 12.19 5.88 -15.77
C ASP A 98 12.61 7.23 -16.41
N GLY A 99 12.28 8.38 -15.79
CA GLY A 99 12.57 9.69 -16.37
C GLY A 99 12.53 10.88 -15.41
N PRO A 100 13.07 12.04 -15.83
CA PRO A 100 13.36 13.18 -14.95
C PRO A 100 12.15 14.06 -14.61
N VAL A 101 10.96 13.77 -15.15
CA VAL A 101 9.77 14.58 -14.93
C VAL A 101 8.95 13.98 -13.80
N LEU A 102 9.21 14.46 -12.58
CA LEU A 102 8.45 14.11 -11.39
C LEU A 102 7.30 15.10 -11.22
N GLU A 103 6.05 14.62 -11.33
CA GLU A 103 4.87 15.45 -11.08
C GLU A 103 4.72 15.77 -9.58
N THR A 104 4.41 17.02 -9.25
CA THR A 104 4.16 17.45 -7.88
C THR A 104 2.97 16.72 -7.27
N HIS A 105 3.08 16.30 -6.01
CA HIS A 105 2.05 15.55 -5.30
C HIS A 105 1.36 16.34 -4.18
N GLY A 106 1.69 17.62 -4.01
CA GLY A 106 1.18 18.48 -2.93
C GLY A 106 -0.35 18.66 -2.87
N ALA A 107 -1.09 18.40 -3.95
CA ALA A 107 -2.55 18.44 -3.94
C ALA A 107 -3.21 17.12 -3.46
N ARG A 108 -2.42 16.05 -3.28
CA ARG A 108 -2.92 14.76 -2.82
C ARG A 108 -3.23 14.85 -1.33
N ARG A 109 -4.41 14.37 -0.93
CA ARG A 109 -4.91 14.51 0.44
C ARG A 109 -3.96 13.88 1.47
N GLU A 110 -3.42 12.71 1.15
CA GLU A 110 -2.47 12.00 2.01
C GLU A 110 -1.16 12.77 2.25
N VAL A 111 -0.72 13.60 1.29
CA VAL A 111 0.47 14.46 1.43
C VAL A 111 0.15 15.67 2.30
N VAL A 112 -1.01 16.29 2.07
CA VAL A 112 -1.50 17.40 2.89
C VAL A 112 -1.68 16.98 4.35
N ASP A 113 -2.30 15.83 4.59
CA ASP A 113 -2.53 15.28 5.93
C ASP A 113 -1.19 14.97 6.64
N ALA A 114 -0.19 14.47 5.91
CA ALA A 114 1.14 14.18 6.45
C ALA A 114 1.93 15.46 6.84
N ILE A 115 1.82 16.53 6.05
CA ILE A 115 2.48 17.82 6.36
C ILE A 115 1.79 18.54 7.53
N ALA A 116 0.49 18.31 7.73
CA ALA A 116 -0.29 18.92 8.79
C ALA A 116 -0.07 18.28 10.19
N THR A 117 0.72 17.20 10.27
CA THR A 117 1.02 16.45 11.51
C THR A 117 2.38 16.86 12.07
#